data_AF-A0A348DBH7-F1
#
_entry.id   AF-A0A348DBH7-F1
#
_cell.length_a   1.000
_cell.length_b   1.000
_cell.length_c   1.000
_cell.angle_alpha   90.00
_cell.angle_beta   90.00
_cell.angle_gamma   90.00
#
_symmetry.space_group_name_H-M   'P 1'
#
loop_
_entity.id
_entity.type
_entity.pdbx_description
1 polymer ?
#
loop_
_entity_poly.entity_id
_entity_poly.type
_entity_poly.pdbx_seq_one_letter_code
_entity_poly.pdbx_strand_id
1 'polypeptide(L)'
;MNAKLIADMRKNALSEVTNFIAQEIYKLALFRQYPQECSRILTVDRAVQETLRSYYEKGFDALVEDLASLVLDLIIYGVDESEFLEQTHRHIAELNLIKIRLPLMAEYDDLVQDSDSYDEYEINFKASLYKTVCDFFTDYSGFEGEIEHQYPPHVLAYRYNYENILDYYHGMTFLPSQKDRTTTITSSPTYTRAPSTRRVVHQIKPITENLSIPDDALLNRVDNIKKFNITDPYEENLHELLMLKSMFPVELIKFTSEVRFRINTSEPLTNLDLDKAMATLRAAIAYAQSGNENFWKFTATNRYELTRAFNVPKLDAPGIIELQDLHKALLPGLKTLFNAKNYLLGLIMVQEHFIQYTESGKEIYVFWKRDSNENSTLKRANHISARLSRKHGQAGFSPDTIMQGMKLVNNAIQVHLDDLQFERVQFDIRLNALQRAKLNKEPSVNIERLHPDDRDKAEKIISRHNKHGRYAAVKQRRNGSFVISW
;
A
#
# COMPACT_ATOMS: atom_id res chain seq x y z
N MET A 1 -16.86 26.59 6.62
CA MET A 1 -15.73 25.69 6.26
C MET A 1 -15.24 26.08 4.86
N ASN A 2 -13.91 26.14 4.64
CA ASN A 2 -13.30 26.67 3.40
C ASN A 2 -13.65 25.77 2.18
N ALA A 3 -14.18 26.35 1.10
CA ALA A 3 -14.57 25.61 -0.10
C ALA A 3 -13.40 24.85 -0.76
N LYS A 4 -12.18 25.42 -0.70
CA LYS A 4 -10.96 24.76 -1.19
C LYS A 4 -10.65 23.50 -0.39
N LEU A 5 -10.70 23.58 0.94
CA LEU A 5 -10.47 22.43 1.83
C LEU A 5 -11.45 21.29 1.56
N ILE A 6 -12.74 21.59 1.36
CA ILE A 6 -13.74 20.57 1.05
C ILE A 6 -13.45 19.89 -0.30
N ALA A 7 -13.05 20.66 -1.32
CA ALA A 7 -12.68 20.12 -2.62
C ALA A 7 -11.45 19.20 -2.53
N ASP A 8 -10.44 19.65 -1.79
CA ASP A 8 -9.20 18.91 -1.51
C ASP A 8 -9.50 17.59 -0.79
N MET A 9 -10.31 17.61 0.27
CA MET A 9 -10.71 16.39 1.00
C MET A 9 -11.50 15.41 0.12
N ARG A 10 -12.38 15.90 -0.75
CA ARG A 10 -13.09 15.04 -1.72
C ARG A 10 -12.14 14.42 -2.74
N LYS A 11 -11.13 15.17 -3.21
CA LYS A 11 -10.11 14.68 -4.13
C LYS A 11 -9.23 13.62 -3.48
N ASN A 12 -8.84 13.83 -2.22
CA ASN A 12 -8.13 12.82 -1.44
C ASN A 12 -8.96 11.55 -1.28
N ALA A 13 -10.20 11.68 -0.79
CA ALA A 13 -11.10 10.55 -0.57
C ALA A 13 -11.34 9.73 -1.85
N LEU A 14 -11.45 10.40 -3.00
CA LEU A 14 -11.56 9.73 -4.30
C LEU A 14 -10.28 8.93 -4.63
N SER A 15 -9.10 9.48 -4.37
CA SER A 15 -7.82 8.81 -4.64
C SER A 15 -7.66 7.57 -3.74
N GLU A 16 -7.93 7.72 -2.45
CA GLU A 16 -7.89 6.62 -1.47
C GLU A 16 -8.86 5.48 -1.86
N VAL A 17 -10.14 5.77 -2.11
CA VAL A 17 -11.11 4.73 -2.45
C VAL A 17 -10.80 4.08 -3.80
N THR A 18 -10.17 4.81 -4.73
CA THR A 18 -9.71 4.25 -6.02
C THR A 18 -8.62 3.22 -5.79
N ASN A 19 -7.62 3.55 -4.96
CA ASN A 19 -6.53 2.62 -4.61
C ASN A 19 -7.07 1.40 -3.88
N PHE A 20 -7.95 1.60 -2.91
CA PHE A 20 -8.62 0.52 -2.20
C PHE A 20 -9.34 -0.43 -3.16
N ILE A 21 -10.18 0.10 -4.05
CA ILE A 21 -10.95 -0.71 -5.01
C ILE A 21 -10.00 -1.46 -5.95
N ALA A 22 -8.95 -0.82 -6.46
CA ALA A 22 -7.97 -1.47 -7.34
C ALA A 22 -7.23 -2.61 -6.63
N GLN A 23 -6.82 -2.38 -5.38
CA GLN A 23 -6.14 -3.35 -4.53
C GLN A 23 -7.03 -4.59 -4.28
N GLU A 24 -8.30 -4.40 -3.91
CA GLU A 24 -9.21 -5.53 -3.69
C GLU A 24 -9.57 -6.26 -4.99
N ILE A 25 -9.68 -5.55 -6.12
CA ILE A 25 -9.87 -6.18 -7.44
C ILE A 25 -8.68 -7.09 -7.79
N TYR A 26 -7.45 -6.62 -7.57
CA TYR A 26 -6.24 -7.40 -7.79
C TYR A 26 -6.22 -8.67 -6.92
N LYS A 27 -6.52 -8.53 -5.63
CA LYS A 27 -6.64 -9.65 -4.69
C LYS A 27 -7.69 -10.68 -5.13
N LEU A 28 -8.86 -10.23 -5.60
CA LEU A 28 -9.89 -11.11 -6.15
C LEU A 28 -9.40 -11.85 -7.41
N ALA A 29 -8.62 -11.20 -8.27
CA ALA A 29 -7.98 -11.86 -9.41
C ALA A 29 -7.00 -12.95 -8.97
N LEU A 30 -6.18 -12.69 -7.94
CA LEU A 30 -5.26 -13.68 -7.37
C LEU A 30 -6.01 -14.87 -6.76
N PHE A 31 -7.08 -14.64 -5.99
CA PHE A 31 -7.90 -15.74 -5.45
C PHE A 31 -8.50 -16.63 -6.55
N ARG A 32 -8.73 -16.07 -7.74
CA ARG A 32 -9.26 -16.81 -8.87
C ARG A 32 -8.18 -17.57 -9.64
N GLN A 33 -7.00 -16.98 -9.83
CA GLN A 33 -5.91 -17.57 -10.60
C GLN A 33 -5.03 -18.51 -9.77
N TYR A 34 -4.70 -18.12 -8.54
CA TYR A 34 -3.75 -18.80 -7.65
C TYR A 34 -4.35 -19.09 -6.25
N PRO A 35 -5.52 -19.76 -6.14
CA PRO A 35 -6.19 -19.97 -4.86
C PRO A 35 -5.34 -20.76 -3.85
N GLN A 36 -4.50 -21.69 -4.32
CA GLN A 36 -3.66 -22.54 -3.46
C GLN A 36 -2.52 -21.73 -2.82
N GLU A 37 -1.81 -20.94 -3.62
CA GLU A 37 -0.75 -20.06 -3.11
C GLU A 37 -1.32 -18.97 -2.22
N CYS A 38 -2.46 -18.36 -2.58
CA CYS A 38 -3.16 -17.42 -1.71
C CYS A 38 -3.54 -18.06 -0.37
N SER A 39 -3.97 -19.32 -0.34
CA SER A 39 -4.28 -20.06 0.89
C SER A 39 -3.01 -20.26 1.75
N ARG A 40 -1.88 -20.59 1.13
CA ARG A 40 -0.58 -20.68 1.81
C ARG A 40 -0.18 -19.34 2.43
N ILE A 41 -0.24 -18.23 1.67
CA ILE A 41 0.07 -16.88 2.16
C ILE A 41 -0.81 -16.51 3.36
N LEU A 42 -2.12 -16.75 3.28
CA LEU A 42 -3.05 -16.48 4.38
C LEU A 42 -2.78 -17.32 5.62
N THR A 43 -2.27 -18.54 5.44
CA THR A 43 -1.84 -19.42 6.53
C THR A 43 -0.59 -18.89 7.22
N VAL A 44 0.39 -18.40 6.45
CA VAL A 44 1.58 -17.74 7.00
C VAL A 44 1.18 -16.49 7.78
N ASP A 45 0.31 -15.64 7.22
CA ASP A 45 -0.21 -14.45 7.90
C ASP A 45 -0.79 -14.80 9.27
N ARG A 46 -1.70 -15.78 9.34
CA ARG A 46 -2.25 -16.24 10.62
C ARG A 46 -1.16 -16.64 11.61
N ALA A 47 -0.16 -17.39 11.16
CA ALA A 47 0.93 -17.83 12.01
C ALA A 47 1.78 -16.66 12.52
N VAL A 48 2.03 -15.64 11.69
CA VAL A 48 2.68 -14.39 12.10
C VAL A 48 1.84 -13.67 13.16
N GLN A 49 0.54 -13.49 12.92
CA GLN A 49 -0.36 -12.81 13.87
C GLN A 49 -0.45 -13.56 15.20
N GLU A 50 -0.52 -14.89 15.18
CA GLU A 50 -0.53 -15.72 16.39
C GLU A 50 0.79 -15.61 17.17
N THR A 51 1.92 -15.60 16.46
CA THR A 51 3.27 -15.46 17.03
C THR A 51 3.44 -14.10 17.72
N LEU A 52 2.89 -13.05 17.13
CA LEU A 52 3.00 -11.68 17.63
C LEU A 52 1.88 -11.28 18.59
N ARG A 53 0.89 -12.14 18.84
CA ARG A 53 -0.32 -11.86 19.66
C ARG A 53 0.00 -11.22 21.02
N SER A 54 1.01 -11.74 21.72
CA SER A 54 1.38 -11.27 23.05
C SER A 54 1.98 -9.86 23.06
N TYR A 55 2.39 -9.33 21.91
CA TYR A 55 2.90 -7.96 21.78
C TYR A 55 1.78 -6.95 21.48
N TYR A 56 0.72 -7.36 20.78
CA TYR A 56 -0.51 -6.57 20.63
C TYR A 56 -1.16 -6.29 21.99
N GLU A 57 -1.30 -7.32 22.83
CA GLU A 57 -1.90 -7.19 24.17
C GLU A 57 -1.16 -6.21 25.11
N LYS A 58 0.06 -5.78 24.74
CA LYS A 58 0.86 -4.78 25.46
C LYS A 58 0.62 -3.33 25.00
N GLY A 59 -0.29 -3.09 24.05
CA GLY A 59 -0.66 -1.76 23.57
C GLY A 59 0.23 -1.19 22.47
N PHE A 60 0.97 -2.04 21.75
CA PHE A 60 1.87 -1.63 20.65
C PHE A 60 1.29 -1.91 19.26
N ASP A 61 -0.05 -1.95 19.15
CA ASP A 61 -0.76 -2.51 17.99
C ASP A 61 -0.22 -2.02 16.65
N ALA A 62 -0.18 -0.71 16.41
CA ALA A 62 0.25 -0.15 15.13
C ALA A 62 1.68 -0.56 14.73
N LEU A 63 2.61 -0.65 15.70
CA LEU A 63 3.99 -1.04 15.43
C LEU A 63 4.12 -2.54 15.13
N VAL A 64 3.34 -3.35 15.85
CA VAL A 64 3.34 -4.80 15.66
C VAL A 64 2.63 -5.17 14.35
N GLU A 65 1.58 -4.44 13.95
CA GLU A 65 0.90 -4.60 12.65
C GLU A 65 1.84 -4.31 11.46
N ASP A 66 2.64 -3.25 11.53
CA ASP A 66 3.62 -2.90 10.50
C ASP A 66 4.72 -3.96 10.41
N LEU A 67 5.24 -4.42 11.55
CA LEU A 67 6.22 -5.51 11.60
C LEU A 67 5.65 -6.83 11.06
N ALA A 68 4.42 -7.19 11.43
CA ALA A 68 3.75 -8.39 10.93
C ALA A 68 3.62 -8.36 9.39
N SER A 69 3.30 -7.19 8.84
CA SER A 69 3.21 -6.98 7.39
C SER A 69 4.58 -7.16 6.71
N LEU A 70 5.65 -6.58 7.30
CA LEU A 70 7.02 -6.75 6.80
C LEU A 70 7.46 -8.22 6.82
N VAL A 71 7.28 -8.91 7.95
CA VAL A 71 7.68 -10.31 8.11
C VAL A 71 6.98 -11.20 7.10
N LEU A 72 5.68 -10.99 6.90
CA LEU A 72 4.91 -11.72 5.89
C LEU A 72 5.48 -11.45 4.49
N ASP A 73 5.69 -10.19 4.11
CA ASP A 73 6.24 -9.84 2.80
C ASP A 73 7.60 -10.51 2.55
N LEU A 74 8.53 -10.42 3.52
CA LEU A 74 9.87 -11.01 3.40
C LEU A 74 9.80 -12.53 3.19
N ILE A 75 8.95 -13.23 3.95
CA ILE A 75 8.75 -14.68 3.80
C ILE A 75 8.19 -15.00 2.41
N ILE A 76 7.16 -14.29 1.95
CA ILE A 76 6.53 -14.59 0.65
C ILE A 76 7.45 -14.24 -0.53
N TYR A 77 8.28 -13.20 -0.39
CA TYR A 77 9.32 -12.88 -1.38
C TYR A 77 10.48 -13.88 -1.40
N GLY A 78 10.56 -14.79 -0.41
CA GLY A 78 11.61 -15.82 -0.37
C GLY A 78 13.00 -15.24 -0.17
N VAL A 79 13.14 -14.16 0.62
CA VAL A 79 14.45 -13.57 0.93
C VAL A 79 15.29 -14.56 1.75
N ASP A 80 16.61 -14.49 1.62
CA ASP A 80 17.49 -15.33 2.42
C ASP A 80 17.54 -14.90 3.90
N GLU A 81 18.08 -15.77 4.75
CA GLU A 81 18.16 -15.54 6.20
C GLU A 81 18.93 -14.25 6.53
N SER A 82 20.02 -13.96 5.81
CA SER A 82 20.84 -12.78 6.09
C SER A 82 20.04 -11.50 5.82
N GLU A 83 19.34 -11.43 4.69
CA GLU A 83 18.50 -10.30 4.32
C GLU A 83 17.31 -10.16 5.28
N PHE A 84 16.67 -11.27 5.64
CA PHE A 84 15.56 -11.27 6.60
C PHE A 84 15.98 -10.65 7.95
N LEU A 85 17.11 -11.10 8.49
CA LEU A 85 17.66 -10.62 9.76
C LEU A 85 17.99 -9.11 9.69
N GLU A 86 18.64 -8.66 8.62
CA GLU A 86 19.01 -7.26 8.44
C GLU A 86 17.78 -6.34 8.38
N GLN A 87 16.79 -6.69 7.54
CA GLN A 87 15.61 -5.86 7.35
C GLN A 87 14.74 -5.80 8.61
N THR A 88 14.56 -6.95 9.29
CA THR A 88 13.82 -7.03 10.55
C THR A 88 14.52 -6.23 11.65
N HIS A 89 15.84 -6.35 11.78
CA HIS A 89 16.61 -5.61 12.78
C HIS A 89 16.48 -4.10 12.58
N ARG A 90 16.65 -3.64 11.33
CA ARG A 90 16.50 -2.21 10.98
C ARG A 90 15.10 -1.70 11.33
N HIS A 91 14.06 -2.44 10.94
CA HIS A 91 12.68 -2.03 11.20
C HIS A 91 12.40 -1.94 12.70
N ILE A 92 12.85 -2.92 13.49
CA ILE A 92 12.67 -2.92 14.96
C ILE A 92 13.49 -1.81 15.64
N ALA A 93 14.71 -1.54 15.16
CA ALA A 93 15.54 -0.47 15.70
C ALA A 93 14.90 0.91 15.50
N GLU A 94 14.23 1.13 14.37
CA GLU A 94 13.54 2.38 14.03
C GLU A 94 12.22 2.58 14.79
N LEU A 95 11.70 1.55 15.49
CA LEU A 95 10.50 1.69 16.32
C LEU A 95 10.75 2.71 17.43
N ASN A 96 10.10 3.86 17.37
CA ASN A 96 10.22 4.89 18.38
C ASN A 96 9.09 4.75 19.41
N LEU A 97 9.34 3.99 20.49
CA LEU A 97 8.34 3.72 21.53
C LEU A 97 7.99 4.99 22.34
N ILE A 98 8.87 5.99 22.36
CA ILE A 98 8.68 7.27 23.08
C ILE A 98 7.53 8.09 22.48
N LYS A 99 7.29 8.03 21.17
CA LYS A 99 6.17 8.76 20.51
C LYS A 99 4.79 8.21 20.88
N ILE A 100 4.69 6.95 21.30
CA ILE A 100 3.43 6.33 21.75
C ILE A 100 3.07 6.76 23.19
N ARG A 101 4.04 7.32 23.92
CA ARG A 101 3.88 7.75 25.32
C ARG A 101 3.07 9.05 25.47
N LEU A 102 3.15 9.98 24.52
CA LEU A 102 2.55 11.32 24.64
C LEU A 102 1.01 11.33 24.87
N PRO A 103 0.22 10.40 24.30
CA PRO A 103 -1.20 10.26 24.65
C PRO A 103 -1.47 9.50 25.95
N LEU A 104 -0.60 8.55 26.33
CA LEU A 104 -0.79 7.66 27.49
C LEU A 104 -0.33 8.27 28.83
N MET A 105 0.61 9.23 28.81
CA MET A 105 1.08 9.89 30.04
C MET A 105 0.06 10.87 30.64
N ALA A 106 -0.94 11.33 29.88
CA ALA A 106 -1.96 12.22 30.41
C ALA A 106 -2.90 11.55 31.43
N GLU A 107 -2.89 10.21 31.53
CA GLU A 107 -3.75 9.44 32.45
C GLU A 107 -2.97 8.65 33.52
N TYR A 108 -1.63 8.60 33.46
CA TYR A 108 -0.79 7.83 34.39
C TYR A 108 0.46 8.61 34.82
N ASP A 109 0.25 9.73 35.52
CA ASP A 109 1.33 10.55 36.10
C ASP A 109 2.05 9.87 37.29
N ASP A 110 1.51 8.77 37.83
CA ASP A 110 2.02 8.18 39.09
C ASP A 110 2.95 6.95 38.91
N LEU A 111 3.21 6.46 37.69
CA LEU A 111 3.85 5.14 37.51
C LEU A 111 5.24 5.09 36.89
N VAL A 112 5.85 6.20 36.47
CA VAL A 112 7.23 6.13 35.93
C VAL A 112 8.06 7.33 36.41
N GLN A 113 8.59 7.21 37.62
CA GLN A 113 9.53 8.18 38.21
C GLN A 113 11.00 7.97 37.83
N ASP A 114 11.38 6.92 37.07
CA ASP A 114 12.77 6.70 36.65
C ASP A 114 12.91 6.47 35.14
N SER A 115 13.64 7.36 34.46
CA SER A 115 13.99 7.28 33.04
C SER A 115 14.79 6.02 32.70
N ASP A 116 15.64 5.55 33.61
CA ASP A 116 16.53 4.40 33.40
C ASP A 116 15.75 3.08 33.26
N SER A 117 14.56 2.99 33.87
CA SER A 117 13.68 1.81 33.79
C SER A 117 13.01 1.64 32.41
N TYR A 118 12.86 2.73 31.66
CA TYR A 118 12.18 2.74 30.38
C TYR A 118 13.11 2.37 29.23
N ASP A 119 14.33 2.91 29.23
CA ASP A 119 15.34 2.56 28.22
C ASP A 119 15.68 1.07 28.29
N GLU A 120 15.80 0.51 29.51
CA GLU A 120 15.96 -0.91 29.72
C GLU A 120 14.74 -1.72 29.25
N TYR A 121 13.51 -1.24 29.49
CA TYR A 121 12.29 -1.88 28.99
C TYR A 121 12.23 -1.89 27.45
N GLU A 122 12.52 -0.76 26.81
CA GLU A 122 12.50 -0.63 25.34
C GLU A 122 13.54 -1.55 24.70
N ILE A 123 14.77 -1.57 25.22
CA ILE A 123 15.83 -2.46 24.76
C ILE A 123 15.40 -3.93 24.89
N ASN A 124 14.88 -4.32 26.06
CA ASN A 124 14.43 -5.69 26.30
C ASN A 124 13.23 -6.08 25.42
N PHE A 125 12.29 -5.17 25.20
CA PHE A 125 11.14 -5.38 24.32
C PHE A 125 11.60 -5.63 22.88
N LYS A 126 12.43 -4.73 22.33
CA LYS A 126 12.97 -4.84 20.97
C LYS A 126 13.77 -6.12 20.78
N ALA A 127 14.61 -6.49 21.75
CA ALA A 127 15.39 -7.72 21.71
C ALA A 127 14.52 -8.97 21.74
N SER A 128 13.50 -9.01 22.59
CA SER A 128 12.52 -10.10 22.65
C SER A 128 11.73 -10.24 21.34
N LEU A 129 11.24 -9.11 20.80
CA LEU A 129 10.48 -9.07 19.56
C LEU A 129 11.32 -9.55 18.37
N TYR A 130 12.55 -9.04 18.24
CA TYR A 130 13.49 -9.47 17.22
C TYR A 130 13.75 -10.97 17.29
N LYS A 131 14.04 -11.49 18.49
CA LYS A 131 14.25 -12.93 18.70
C LYS A 131 13.04 -13.76 18.30
N THR A 132 11.84 -13.35 18.72
CA THR A 132 10.59 -14.07 18.36
C THR A 132 10.40 -14.17 16.85
N VAL A 133 10.64 -13.07 16.13
CA VAL A 133 10.51 -13.05 14.66
C VAL A 133 11.58 -13.90 13.97
N CYS A 134 12.82 -13.87 14.48
CA CYS A 134 13.91 -14.69 13.94
C CYS A 134 13.64 -16.19 14.13
N ASP A 135 13.20 -16.59 15.33
CA ASP A 135 12.87 -17.98 15.63
C ASP A 135 11.74 -18.47 14.69
N PHE A 136 10.75 -17.62 14.42
CA PHE A 136 9.64 -17.91 13.50
C PHE A 136 10.07 -18.10 12.05
N PHE A 137 11.03 -17.31 11.54
CA PHE A 137 11.46 -17.38 10.14
C PHE A 137 12.00 -18.76 9.74
N THR A 138 12.66 -19.46 10.68
CA THR A 138 13.24 -20.79 10.43
C THR A 138 12.21 -21.76 9.85
N ASP A 139 10.96 -21.71 10.33
CA ASP A 139 9.87 -22.60 9.91
C ASP A 139 9.35 -22.30 8.49
N TYR A 140 9.67 -21.12 7.94
CA TYR A 140 9.13 -20.61 6.67
C TYR A 140 10.19 -20.21 5.64
N SER A 141 11.48 -20.39 5.94
CA SER A 141 12.62 -20.03 5.09
C SER A 141 12.62 -20.67 3.68
N GLY A 142 11.85 -21.74 3.47
CA GLY A 142 11.69 -22.42 2.18
C GLY A 142 10.44 -22.04 1.39
N PHE A 143 9.84 -20.88 1.65
CA PHE A 143 8.63 -20.48 0.92
C PHE A 143 8.96 -20.13 -0.54
N GLU A 144 8.42 -20.92 -1.47
CA GLU A 144 8.45 -20.61 -2.91
C GLU A 144 7.03 -20.28 -3.41
N GLY A 145 6.91 -19.19 -4.16
CA GLY A 145 5.68 -18.69 -4.76
C GLY A 145 5.80 -18.47 -6.27
N GLU A 146 4.68 -18.58 -6.98
CA GLU A 146 4.59 -18.36 -8.43
C GLU A 146 4.03 -16.96 -8.78
N ILE A 147 3.47 -16.25 -7.81
CA ILE A 147 2.83 -14.94 -8.02
C ILE A 147 3.90 -13.84 -8.14
N GLU A 148 3.96 -13.18 -9.30
CA GLU A 148 4.67 -11.91 -9.43
C GLU A 148 3.80 -10.77 -8.86
N HIS A 149 4.09 -10.39 -7.61
CA HIS A 149 3.25 -9.49 -6.82
C HIS A 149 3.27 -8.03 -7.31
N GLN A 150 2.13 -7.52 -7.80
CA GLN A 150 1.94 -6.09 -8.08
C GLN A 150 1.78 -5.25 -6.80
N TYR A 151 1.25 -5.84 -5.74
CA TYR A 151 1.12 -5.23 -4.42
C TYR A 151 1.85 -6.11 -3.40
N PRO A 152 2.39 -5.53 -2.31
CA PRO A 152 3.02 -6.32 -1.25
C PRO A 152 2.14 -7.50 -0.79
N PRO A 153 2.69 -8.71 -0.60
CA PRO A 153 1.94 -9.90 -0.22
C PRO A 153 0.96 -9.73 0.94
N HIS A 154 1.30 -8.94 1.96
CA HIS A 154 0.42 -8.67 3.11
C HIS A 154 -0.93 -8.05 2.74
N VAL A 155 -1.04 -7.40 1.58
CA VAL A 155 -2.31 -6.88 1.07
C VAL A 155 -3.37 -7.99 0.92
N LEU A 156 -2.95 -9.23 0.63
CA LEU A 156 -3.86 -10.38 0.56
C LEU A 156 -4.47 -10.73 1.92
N ALA A 157 -3.74 -10.47 3.00
CA ALA A 157 -4.14 -10.78 4.36
C ALA A 157 -5.24 -9.85 4.86
N TYR A 158 -5.26 -8.59 4.45
CA TYR A 158 -6.25 -7.63 4.93
C TYR A 158 -7.69 -8.12 4.74
N ARG A 159 -8.52 -7.96 5.79
CA ARG A 159 -9.93 -8.34 5.80
C ARG A 159 -10.77 -7.13 6.12
N TYR A 160 -11.21 -6.44 5.08
CA TYR A 160 -12.04 -5.25 5.24
C TYR A 160 -13.53 -5.56 5.27
N ASN A 161 -14.26 -4.78 6.06
CA ASN A 161 -15.71 -4.69 5.94
C ASN A 161 -16.08 -3.64 4.88
N TYR A 162 -16.44 -4.11 3.69
CA TYR A 162 -16.79 -3.24 2.57
C TYR A 162 -18.04 -2.38 2.83
N GLU A 163 -18.94 -2.78 3.72
CA GLU A 163 -20.08 -1.92 4.11
C GLU A 163 -19.62 -0.71 4.92
N ASN A 164 -18.68 -0.89 5.84
CA ASN A 164 -18.11 0.24 6.60
C ASN A 164 -17.39 1.24 5.67
N ILE A 165 -16.69 0.71 4.65
CA ILE A 165 -16.01 1.54 3.66
C ILE A 165 -17.02 2.27 2.77
N LEU A 166 -18.10 1.60 2.39
CA LEU A 166 -19.23 2.20 1.68
C LEU A 166 -19.85 3.32 2.52
N ASP A 167 -20.12 3.11 3.82
CA ASP A 167 -20.63 4.14 4.72
C ASP A 167 -19.72 5.37 4.72
N TYR A 168 -18.41 5.14 4.82
CA TYR A 168 -17.42 6.20 4.92
C TYR A 168 -17.42 7.11 3.68
N TYR A 169 -17.29 6.51 2.50
CA TYR A 169 -17.17 7.27 1.24
C TYR A 169 -18.52 7.75 0.69
N HIS A 170 -19.59 6.95 0.81
CA HIS A 170 -20.92 7.34 0.35
C HIS A 170 -21.58 8.32 1.31
N GLY A 171 -21.46 8.08 2.62
CA GLY A 171 -21.96 8.96 3.67
C GLY A 171 -21.14 10.23 3.86
N MET A 172 -20.00 10.36 3.16
CA MET A 172 -19.07 11.48 3.23
C MET A 172 -18.56 11.78 4.64
N THR A 173 -18.38 10.75 5.48
CA THR A 173 -17.91 10.93 6.87
C THR A 173 -16.44 11.35 6.95
N PHE A 174 -15.71 11.25 5.84
CA PHE A 174 -14.39 11.86 5.69
C PHE A 174 -14.42 13.40 5.79
N LEU A 175 -15.58 14.04 5.56
CA LEU A 175 -15.72 15.48 5.77
C LEU A 175 -15.89 15.75 7.28
N PRO A 176 -15.22 16.78 7.84
CA PRO A 176 -15.35 17.11 9.24
C PRO A 176 -16.79 17.51 9.54
N SER A 177 -17.38 16.91 10.57
CA SER A 177 -18.71 17.28 11.04
C SER A 177 -18.59 18.09 12.31
N GLN A 178 -19.24 19.25 12.36
CA GLN A 178 -19.33 20.06 13.57
C GLN A 178 -20.69 19.83 14.22
N LYS A 179 -20.68 19.41 15.48
CA LYS A 179 -21.87 19.36 16.33
C LYS A 179 -21.56 20.12 17.61
N ASP A 180 -22.35 21.17 17.88
CA ASP A 180 -22.11 22.10 18.97
C ASP A 180 -20.70 22.73 18.91
N ARG A 181 -19.86 22.50 19.94
CA ARG A 181 -18.46 22.96 20.01
C ARG A 181 -17.44 21.86 19.63
N THR A 182 -17.90 20.69 19.21
CA THR A 182 -17.02 19.56 18.87
C THR A 182 -16.93 19.39 17.35
N THR A 183 -15.70 19.35 16.85
CA THR A 183 -15.42 18.95 15.46
C THR A 183 -14.98 17.50 15.46
N THR A 184 -15.75 16.63 14.79
CA THR A 184 -15.40 15.23 14.61
C THR A 184 -14.70 15.06 13.26
N ILE A 185 -13.52 14.45 13.30
CA ILE A 185 -12.75 14.04 12.12
C ILE A 185 -12.69 12.51 12.14
N THR A 186 -13.06 11.88 11.04
CA THR A 186 -13.08 10.42 10.94
C THR A 186 -11.96 9.94 10.02
N SER A 187 -11.05 9.13 10.56
CA SER A 187 -9.98 8.49 9.80
C SER A 187 -10.53 7.50 8.78
N SER A 188 -9.80 7.31 7.68
CA SER A 188 -10.16 6.33 6.65
C SER A 188 -10.15 4.92 7.25
N PRO A 189 -11.17 4.07 6.96
CA PRO A 189 -11.21 2.69 7.40
C PRO A 189 -10.37 1.75 6.52
N THR A 190 -9.51 2.30 5.65
CA THR A 190 -8.74 1.54 4.66
C THR A 190 -7.26 1.81 4.78
N TYR A 191 -6.44 0.76 4.60
CA TYR A 191 -5.02 0.88 4.35
C TYR A 191 -4.78 0.57 2.87
N THR A 192 -4.25 1.53 2.13
CA THR A 192 -4.06 1.39 0.69
C THR A 192 -2.59 1.55 0.34
N ARG A 193 -2.09 0.67 -0.53
CA ARG A 193 -0.77 0.79 -1.14
C ARG A 193 -0.94 1.17 -2.61
N ALA A 194 0.00 1.96 -3.13
CA ALA A 194 0.08 2.16 -4.57
C ALA A 194 0.60 0.88 -5.23
N PRO A 195 0.11 0.50 -6.42
CA PRO A 195 0.65 -0.65 -7.14
C PRO A 195 2.12 -0.42 -7.51
N SER A 196 2.94 -1.47 -7.38
CA SER A 196 4.28 -1.51 -7.93
C SER A 196 4.24 -1.31 -9.44
N THR A 197 5.13 -0.47 -9.94
CA THR A 197 5.32 -0.27 -11.37
C THR A 197 6.25 -1.34 -11.90
N ARG A 198 5.88 -2.00 -13.01
CA ARG A 198 6.76 -2.97 -13.72
C ARG A 198 8.11 -2.38 -14.11
N ARG A 199 8.19 -1.06 -14.25
CA ARG A 199 9.39 -0.32 -14.61
C ARG A 199 9.54 0.94 -13.75
N VAL A 200 10.72 1.14 -13.19
CA VAL A 200 11.09 2.40 -12.55
C VAL A 200 11.28 3.46 -13.64
N VAL A 201 10.32 4.37 -13.75
CA VAL A 201 10.32 5.43 -14.78
C VAL A 201 11.31 6.54 -14.46
N HIS A 202 11.42 6.93 -13.19
CA HIS A 202 12.31 7.98 -12.76
C HIS A 202 13.03 7.61 -11.47
N GLN A 203 14.23 8.14 -11.30
CA GLN A 203 15.03 8.01 -10.09
C GLN A 203 15.50 9.38 -9.65
N ILE A 204 15.40 9.63 -8.34
CA ILE A 204 15.89 10.85 -7.71
C ILE A 204 16.87 10.46 -6.62
N LYS A 205 18.02 11.12 -6.61
CA LYS A 205 19.02 10.96 -5.57
C LYS A 205 19.51 12.33 -5.12
N PRO A 206 19.15 12.79 -3.91
CA PRO A 206 19.82 13.94 -3.31
C PRO A 206 21.26 13.55 -2.92
N ILE A 207 22.20 14.45 -3.18
CA ILE A 207 23.59 14.36 -2.73
C ILE A 207 23.71 15.24 -1.50
N THR A 208 23.78 14.58 -0.35
CA THR A 208 23.80 15.23 0.97
C THR A 208 25.14 15.07 1.65
N GLU A 209 25.60 16.14 2.28
CA GLU A 209 26.81 16.19 3.09
C GLU A 209 26.43 16.51 4.54
N ASN A 210 27.06 15.80 5.48
CA ASN A 210 26.97 16.14 6.89
C ASN A 210 28.01 17.24 7.15
N LEU A 211 27.56 18.40 7.61
CA LEU A 211 28.44 19.54 7.89
C LEU A 211 28.27 19.91 9.36
N SER A 212 29.40 20.11 10.04
CA SER A 212 29.41 20.54 11.44
C SER A 212 28.91 21.98 11.59
N ILE A 213 28.22 22.24 12.70
CA ILE A 213 27.89 23.62 13.07
C ILE A 213 29.17 24.34 13.49
N PRO A 214 29.44 25.55 12.99
CA PRO A 214 30.54 26.38 13.46
C PRO A 214 30.43 26.67 14.96
N ASP A 215 31.54 26.59 15.70
CA ASP A 215 31.56 26.91 17.14
C ASP A 215 31.01 28.31 17.44
N ASP A 216 31.24 29.25 16.50
CA ASP A 216 30.83 30.64 16.59
C ASP A 216 29.40 30.94 16.10
N ALA A 217 28.64 29.91 15.71
CA ALA A 217 27.25 30.04 15.29
C ALA A 217 26.39 30.72 16.36
N LEU A 218 25.42 31.53 15.91
CA LEU A 218 24.48 32.23 16.79
C LEU A 218 23.76 31.24 17.69
N LEU A 219 23.38 30.07 17.18
CA LEU A 219 22.71 28.97 17.91
C LEU A 219 23.39 28.65 19.25
N ASN A 220 24.73 28.64 19.28
CA ASN A 220 25.53 28.32 20.47
C ASN A 220 25.56 29.48 21.48
N ARG A 221 25.13 30.67 21.07
CA ARG A 221 25.09 31.89 21.87
C ARG A 221 23.67 32.24 22.35
N VAL A 222 22.63 31.73 21.67
CA VAL A 222 21.22 32.08 21.96
C VAL A 222 20.72 31.46 23.28
N ASP A 223 21.32 30.37 23.76
CA ASP A 223 20.91 29.70 25.02
C ASP A 223 20.97 30.63 26.26
N ASN A 224 21.72 31.74 26.18
CA ASN A 224 21.87 32.71 27.26
C ASN A 224 20.82 33.85 27.25
N ILE A 225 19.93 33.90 26.24
CA ILE A 225 18.93 34.95 26.09
C ILE A 225 17.67 34.61 26.90
N LYS A 226 17.39 35.39 27.95
CA LYS A 226 16.26 35.12 28.88
C LYS A 226 14.90 35.64 28.40
N LYS A 227 14.87 36.61 27.49
CA LYS A 227 13.64 37.23 26.95
C LYS A 227 13.89 37.66 25.51
N PHE A 228 12.90 37.41 24.65
CA PHE A 228 12.85 37.89 23.27
C PHE A 228 11.77 38.95 23.13
N ASN A 229 12.07 40.02 22.42
CA ASN A 229 11.11 40.98 21.92
C ASN A 229 10.66 40.55 20.51
N ILE A 230 9.56 39.80 20.43
CA ILE A 230 8.99 39.30 19.17
C ILE A 230 8.47 40.40 18.21
N THR A 231 8.59 41.69 18.58
CA THR A 231 8.33 42.80 17.66
C THR A 231 9.57 43.27 16.90
N ASP A 232 10.79 42.87 17.32
CA ASP A 232 12.00 43.00 16.49
C ASP A 232 12.14 41.74 15.61
N PRO A 233 12.11 41.88 14.28
CA PRO A 233 12.25 40.75 13.36
C PRO A 233 13.52 39.91 13.57
N TYR A 234 14.60 40.49 14.12
CA TYR A 234 15.80 39.71 14.42
C TYR A 234 15.65 38.86 15.69
N GLU A 235 15.05 39.40 16.74
CA GLU A 235 14.79 38.64 17.96
C GLU A 235 13.71 37.57 17.75
N GLU A 236 12.74 37.81 16.86
CA GLU A 236 11.80 36.79 16.37
C GLU A 236 12.54 35.63 15.68
N ASN A 237 13.45 35.92 14.75
CA ASN A 237 14.28 34.90 14.08
C ASN A 237 15.16 34.11 15.06
N LEU A 238 15.71 34.75 16.09
CA LEU A 238 16.48 34.06 17.14
C LEU A 238 15.60 33.15 17.99
N HIS A 239 14.38 33.58 18.31
CA HIS A 239 13.40 32.75 19.01
C HIS A 239 13.01 31.52 18.18
N GLU A 240 12.73 31.70 16.89
CA GLU A 240 12.39 30.61 15.99
C GLU A 240 13.56 29.62 15.80
N LEU A 241 14.81 30.11 15.77
CA LEU A 241 16.02 29.28 15.75
C LEU A 241 16.13 28.37 17.00
N LEU A 242 15.81 28.89 18.20
CA LEU A 242 15.78 28.08 19.42
C LEU A 242 14.69 27.00 19.38
N MET A 243 13.51 27.34 18.85
CA MET A 243 12.42 26.37 18.67
C MET A 243 12.82 25.26 17.68
N LEU A 244 13.53 25.59 16.61
CA LEU A 244 14.05 24.59 15.67
C LEU A 244 15.08 23.67 16.34
N LYS A 245 15.96 24.20 17.19
CA LYS A 245 16.95 23.42 17.94
C LYS A 245 16.31 22.34 18.83
N SER A 246 15.19 22.66 19.47
CA SER A 246 14.50 21.70 20.34
C SER A 246 13.71 20.64 19.56
N MET A 247 13.36 20.93 18.31
CA MET A 247 12.62 20.02 17.44
C MET A 247 13.53 19.10 16.61
N PHE A 248 14.78 19.52 16.34
CA PHE A 248 15.70 18.79 15.47
C PHE A 248 17.06 18.54 16.14
N PRO A 249 17.54 17.28 16.20
CA PRO A 249 18.90 17.01 16.67
C PRO A 249 19.89 17.67 15.72
N VAL A 250 20.70 18.54 16.31
CA VAL A 250 21.64 19.43 15.63
C VAL A 250 22.72 18.62 14.91
N GLU A 251 23.02 17.44 15.41
CA GLU A 251 23.99 16.47 14.89
C GLU A 251 23.54 15.81 13.57
N LEU A 252 22.24 15.95 13.20
CA LEU A 252 21.66 15.35 12.01
C LEU A 252 21.41 16.34 10.88
N ILE A 253 21.89 17.59 10.99
CA ILE A 253 21.69 18.59 9.95
C ILE A 253 22.53 18.24 8.72
N LYS A 254 21.87 18.19 7.56
CA LYS A 254 22.48 17.86 6.27
C LYS A 254 22.33 19.01 5.31
N PHE A 255 23.37 19.24 4.51
CA PHE A 255 23.30 20.12 3.36
C PHE A 255 23.18 19.30 2.07
N THR A 256 22.25 19.67 1.20
CA THR A 256 22.06 19.04 -0.11
C THR A 256 22.69 19.92 -1.18
N SER A 257 23.77 19.46 -1.79
CA SER A 257 24.48 20.20 -2.84
C SER A 257 23.88 19.98 -4.23
N GLU A 258 23.34 18.79 -4.48
CA GLU A 258 22.83 18.38 -5.80
C GLU A 258 21.60 17.48 -5.66
N VAL A 259 20.63 17.61 -6.57
CA VAL A 259 19.55 16.62 -6.75
C VAL A 259 19.74 15.96 -8.12
N ARG A 260 20.20 14.71 -8.13
CA ARG A 260 20.35 13.93 -9.36
C ARG A 260 19.01 13.34 -9.78
N PHE A 261 18.64 13.57 -11.02
CA PHE A 261 17.41 13.07 -11.61
C PHE A 261 17.71 12.27 -12.88
N ARG A 262 17.09 11.11 -13.00
CA ARG A 262 17.18 10.25 -14.19
C ARG A 262 15.78 9.85 -14.62
N ILE A 263 15.55 9.85 -15.93
CA ILE A 263 14.34 9.30 -16.55
C ILE A 263 14.74 8.13 -17.44
N ASN A 264 13.99 7.03 -17.33
CA ASN A 264 14.14 5.88 -18.18
C ASN A 264 13.29 6.03 -19.45
N THR A 265 13.93 6.18 -20.60
CA THR A 265 13.28 6.32 -21.91
C THR A 265 13.34 5.04 -22.76
N SER A 266 13.58 3.86 -22.15
CA SER A 266 13.66 2.58 -22.85
C SER A 266 12.36 2.17 -23.57
N GLU A 267 11.25 2.74 -23.13
CA GLU A 267 9.90 2.59 -23.68
C GLU A 267 9.22 3.96 -23.65
N PRO A 268 8.24 4.22 -24.55
CA PRO A 268 7.51 5.48 -24.58
C PRO A 268 6.93 5.88 -23.22
N LEU A 269 7.07 7.15 -22.86
CA LEU A 269 6.51 7.72 -21.64
C LEU A 269 5.10 8.22 -21.90
N THR A 270 4.19 7.96 -20.97
CA THR A 270 2.87 8.59 -20.98
C THR A 270 2.92 9.99 -20.36
N ASN A 271 1.89 10.81 -20.60
CA ASN A 271 1.79 12.11 -19.92
C ASN A 271 1.77 11.95 -18.39
N LEU A 272 1.10 10.91 -17.88
CA LEU A 272 1.06 10.62 -16.45
C LEU A 272 2.44 10.27 -15.90
N ASP A 273 3.26 9.55 -16.66
CA ASP A 273 4.64 9.23 -16.28
C ASP A 273 5.49 10.50 -16.12
N LEU A 274 5.34 11.44 -17.06
CA LEU A 274 6.00 12.74 -17.02
C LEU A 274 5.49 13.59 -15.86
N ASP A 275 4.18 13.67 -15.65
CA ASP A 275 3.57 14.44 -14.55
C ASP A 275 4.06 13.93 -13.19
N LYS A 276 4.09 12.60 -13.00
CA LYS A 276 4.66 11.96 -11.80
C LYS A 276 6.12 12.34 -11.63
N ALA A 277 6.96 12.13 -12.65
CA ALA A 277 8.38 12.38 -12.57
C ALA A 277 8.69 13.85 -12.25
N MET A 278 7.97 14.78 -12.86
CA MET A 278 8.10 16.22 -12.60
C MET A 278 7.62 16.61 -11.20
N ALA A 279 6.49 16.06 -10.74
CA ALA A 279 6.00 16.30 -9.38
C ALA A 279 6.98 15.80 -8.32
N THR A 280 7.51 14.57 -8.48
CA THR A 280 8.51 14.03 -7.56
C THR A 280 9.80 14.85 -7.58
N LEU A 281 10.27 15.31 -8.75
CA LEU A 281 11.44 16.18 -8.87
C LEU A 281 11.22 17.51 -8.14
N ARG A 282 10.07 18.16 -8.35
CA ARG A 282 9.70 19.40 -7.65
C ARG A 282 9.65 19.19 -6.13
N ALA A 283 9.06 18.09 -5.67
CA ALA A 283 9.01 17.74 -4.26
C ALA A 283 10.43 17.55 -3.68
N ALA A 284 11.31 16.85 -4.39
CA ALA A 284 12.69 16.63 -3.96
C ALA A 284 13.50 17.93 -3.87
N ILE A 285 13.34 18.83 -4.84
CA ILE A 285 13.99 20.15 -4.81
C ILE A 285 13.47 20.99 -3.63
N ALA A 286 12.15 21.04 -3.44
CA ALA A 286 11.55 21.80 -2.34
C ALA A 286 11.98 21.25 -0.96
N TYR A 287 12.07 19.92 -0.82
CA TYR A 287 12.58 19.28 0.39
C TYR A 287 14.07 19.61 0.62
N ALA A 288 14.91 19.52 -0.41
CA ALA A 288 16.32 19.90 -0.33
C ALA A 288 16.50 21.38 0.04
N GLN A 289 15.68 22.28 -0.53
CA GLN A 289 15.69 23.71 -0.18
C GLN A 289 15.31 23.94 1.28
N SER A 290 14.29 23.24 1.79
CA SER A 290 13.86 23.33 3.20
C SER A 290 14.93 22.79 4.15
N GLY A 291 15.62 21.69 3.78
CA GLY A 291 16.76 21.17 4.54
C GLY A 291 17.94 22.15 4.56
N ASN A 292 18.29 22.72 3.41
CA ASN A 292 19.37 23.70 3.28
C ASN A 292 19.08 25.00 4.04
N GLU A 293 17.81 25.43 4.06
CA GLU A 293 17.37 26.55 4.87
C GLU A 293 17.62 26.30 6.37
N ASN A 294 17.21 25.15 6.88
CA ASN A 294 17.49 24.77 8.26
C ASN A 294 19.01 24.75 8.51
N PHE A 295 19.78 24.16 7.60
CA PHE A 295 21.24 24.20 7.67
C PHE A 295 21.77 25.64 7.81
N TRP A 296 21.39 26.56 6.92
CA TRP A 296 21.85 27.95 6.97
C TRP A 296 21.41 28.69 8.23
N LYS A 297 20.20 28.41 8.75
CA LYS A 297 19.74 28.97 10.03
C LYS A 297 20.65 28.52 11.18
N PHE A 298 20.95 27.22 11.24
CA PHE A 298 21.77 26.64 12.28
C PHE A 298 23.25 27.03 12.21
N THR A 299 23.79 27.29 11.00
CA THR A 299 25.19 27.71 10.81
C THR A 299 25.40 29.22 10.78
N ALA A 300 24.35 30.04 10.89
CA ALA A 300 24.49 31.49 10.81
C ALA A 300 25.32 32.03 11.98
N THR A 301 26.34 32.85 11.69
CA THR A 301 27.26 33.42 12.69
C THR A 301 26.91 34.87 13.07
N ASN A 302 26.05 35.52 12.28
CA ASN A 302 25.67 36.92 12.46
C ASN A 302 24.22 37.20 12.03
N ARG A 303 23.71 38.38 12.41
CA ARG A 303 22.34 38.83 12.14
C ARG A 303 21.98 38.77 10.65
N TYR A 304 22.89 39.20 9.79
CA TYR A 304 22.64 39.26 8.35
C TYR A 304 22.46 37.85 7.76
N GLU A 305 23.33 36.91 8.12
CA GLU A 305 23.22 35.50 7.69
C GLU A 305 21.93 34.85 8.17
N LEU A 306 21.57 35.06 9.44
CA LEU A 306 20.33 34.50 10.00
C LEU A 306 19.10 35.05 9.29
N THR A 307 19.00 36.38 9.16
CA THR A 307 17.89 37.01 8.44
C THR A 307 17.84 36.55 6.99
N ARG A 308 18.98 36.37 6.31
CA ARG A 308 19.02 35.84 4.95
C ARG A 308 18.50 34.39 4.90
N ALA A 309 18.88 33.55 5.86
CA ALA A 309 18.45 32.15 5.92
C ALA A 309 16.93 32.00 6.07
N PHE A 310 16.27 32.85 6.86
CA PHE A 310 14.80 32.87 6.99
C PHE A 310 14.08 33.36 5.72
N ASN A 311 14.77 34.10 4.85
CA ASN A 311 14.18 34.72 3.66
C ASN A 311 14.55 34.01 2.35
N VAL A 312 15.04 32.77 2.40
CA VAL A 312 15.35 32.01 1.19
C VAL A 312 14.05 31.69 0.43
N PRO A 313 13.93 32.06 -0.86
CA PRO A 313 12.79 31.70 -1.68
C PRO A 313 12.66 30.19 -1.81
N LYS A 314 11.45 29.66 -1.61
CA LYS A 314 11.15 28.24 -1.73
C LYS A 314 10.37 27.97 -2.99
N LEU A 315 10.65 26.83 -3.61
CA LEU A 315 9.78 26.28 -4.63
C LEU A 315 8.52 25.71 -3.98
N ASP A 316 7.36 25.97 -4.58
CA ASP A 316 6.12 25.34 -4.13
C ASP A 316 6.20 23.82 -4.35
N ALA A 317 6.26 23.10 -3.23
CA ALA A 317 6.14 21.65 -3.22
C ALA A 317 4.72 21.24 -3.65
N PRO A 318 4.55 20.18 -4.46
CA PRO A 318 3.24 19.63 -4.71
C PRO A 318 2.61 19.18 -3.38
N GLY A 319 1.32 19.47 -3.22
CA GLY A 319 0.59 19.06 -2.02
C GLY A 319 0.43 17.54 -1.95
N ILE A 320 0.26 16.99 -0.74
CA ILE A 320 0.04 15.55 -0.52
C ILE A 320 -1.11 15.00 -1.39
N ILE A 321 -2.18 15.77 -1.55
CA ILE A 321 -3.39 15.40 -2.31
C ILE A 321 -3.10 15.35 -3.82
N GLU A 322 -2.23 16.24 -4.32
CA GLU A 322 -1.78 16.21 -5.71
C GLU A 322 -0.93 14.97 -5.96
N LEU A 323 0.00 14.66 -5.07
CA LEU A 323 0.83 13.47 -5.15
C LEU A 323 0.01 12.19 -5.08
N GLN A 324 -0.97 12.10 -4.18
CA GLN A 324 -1.89 10.96 -4.06
C GLN A 324 -2.72 10.77 -5.34
N ASP A 325 -3.22 11.86 -5.93
CA ASP A 325 -3.99 11.80 -7.18
C ASP A 325 -3.14 11.36 -8.38
N LEU A 326 -1.87 11.79 -8.45
CA LEU A 326 -0.94 11.33 -9.47
C LEU A 326 -0.60 9.85 -9.31
N HIS A 327 -0.39 9.38 -8.07
CA HIS A 327 0.02 8.01 -7.79
C HIS A 327 -1.14 7.01 -7.66
N LYS A 328 -2.39 7.47 -7.76
CA LYS A 328 -3.54 6.57 -7.65
C LYS A 328 -3.58 5.53 -8.77
N ALA A 329 -4.18 4.39 -8.46
CA ALA A 329 -4.40 3.32 -9.42
C ALA A 329 -5.29 3.76 -10.59
N LEU A 330 -5.01 3.22 -11.77
CA LEU A 330 -5.77 3.54 -12.98
C LEU A 330 -6.97 2.61 -13.13
N LEU A 331 -8.15 3.11 -12.77
CA LEU A 331 -9.44 2.48 -13.03
C LEU A 331 -10.28 3.41 -13.93
N PRO A 332 -10.29 3.23 -15.26
CA PRO A 332 -10.89 4.18 -16.20
C PRO A 332 -12.37 4.52 -15.93
N GLY A 333 -13.13 3.58 -15.35
CA GLY A 333 -14.54 3.75 -14.98
C GLY A 333 -14.78 4.49 -13.66
N LEU A 334 -13.73 4.72 -12.86
CA LEU A 334 -13.83 5.31 -11.53
C LEU A 334 -13.26 6.74 -11.55
N LYS A 335 -14.14 7.71 -11.82
CA LYS A 335 -13.78 9.13 -11.91
C LYS A 335 -14.40 10.00 -10.81
N THR A 336 -15.37 9.46 -10.08
CA THR A 336 -16.13 10.17 -9.05
C THR A 336 -16.45 9.25 -7.88
N LEU A 337 -16.77 9.83 -6.72
CA LEU A 337 -17.25 9.07 -5.55
C LEU A 337 -18.56 8.30 -5.84
N PHE A 338 -19.37 8.80 -6.78
CA PHE A 338 -20.55 8.07 -7.25
C PHE A 338 -20.16 6.78 -7.99
N ASN A 339 -19.12 6.82 -8.83
CA ASN A 339 -18.61 5.60 -9.48
C ASN A 339 -18.02 4.65 -8.43
N ALA A 340 -17.27 5.16 -7.46
CA ALA A 340 -16.70 4.36 -6.38
C ALA A 340 -17.78 3.59 -5.61
N LYS A 341 -18.92 4.23 -5.31
CA LYS A 341 -20.10 3.55 -4.71
C LYS A 341 -20.50 2.31 -5.50
N ASN A 342 -20.62 2.40 -6.82
CA ASN A 342 -21.03 1.25 -7.65
C ASN A 342 -20.00 0.12 -7.62
N TYR A 343 -18.70 0.44 -7.63
CA TYR A 343 -17.65 -0.55 -7.44
C TYR A 343 -17.71 -1.22 -6.06
N LEU A 344 -17.91 -0.45 -4.98
CA LEU A 344 -18.06 -0.99 -3.63
C LEU A 344 -19.28 -1.93 -3.50
N LEU A 345 -20.42 -1.57 -4.10
CA LEU A 345 -21.58 -2.47 -4.19
C LEU A 345 -21.24 -3.77 -4.94
N GLY A 346 -20.46 -3.66 -6.02
CA GLY A 346 -19.95 -4.80 -6.76
C GLY A 346 -19.01 -5.68 -5.94
N LEU A 347 -18.10 -5.08 -5.18
CA LEU A 347 -17.15 -5.78 -4.32
C LEU A 347 -17.87 -6.52 -3.20
N ILE A 348 -18.86 -5.89 -2.55
CA ILE A 348 -19.74 -6.57 -1.57
C ILE A 348 -20.36 -7.80 -2.21
N MET A 349 -21.00 -7.64 -3.38
CA MET A 349 -21.64 -8.74 -4.09
C MET A 349 -20.66 -9.86 -4.46
N VAL A 350 -19.48 -9.52 -4.98
CA VAL A 350 -18.48 -10.53 -5.38
C VAL A 350 -17.92 -11.28 -4.18
N GLN A 351 -17.51 -10.56 -3.13
CA GLN A 351 -16.96 -11.13 -1.90
C GLN A 351 -17.95 -12.08 -1.25
N GLU A 352 -19.21 -11.66 -1.17
CA GLU A 352 -20.27 -12.47 -0.60
C GLU A 352 -20.59 -13.68 -1.48
N HIS A 353 -20.81 -13.47 -2.77
CA HIS A 353 -21.30 -14.47 -3.70
C HIS A 353 -20.25 -15.51 -4.07
N PHE A 354 -19.05 -15.08 -4.41
CA PHE A 354 -18.03 -15.93 -5.02
C PHE A 354 -16.92 -16.33 -4.06
N ILE A 355 -16.60 -15.56 -3.03
CA ILE A 355 -15.46 -15.90 -2.17
C ILE A 355 -15.91 -16.77 -1.00
N GLN A 356 -15.13 -17.81 -0.72
CA GLN A 356 -15.24 -18.63 0.48
C GLN A 356 -13.91 -18.69 1.19
N TYR A 357 -13.94 -18.51 2.51
CA TYR A 357 -12.86 -18.88 3.40
C TYR A 357 -13.29 -20.10 4.22
N THR A 358 -12.38 -21.04 4.40
CA THR A 358 -12.55 -22.17 5.32
C THR A 358 -11.29 -22.36 6.12
N GLU A 359 -11.43 -22.83 7.36
CA GLU A 359 -10.32 -23.07 8.27
C GLU A 359 -10.23 -24.55 8.58
N SER A 360 -9.02 -25.09 8.57
CA SER A 360 -8.76 -26.47 9.01
C SER A 360 -7.51 -26.48 9.89
N GLY A 361 -7.72 -26.61 11.20
CA GLY A 361 -6.64 -26.40 12.17
C GLY A 361 -6.03 -25.00 12.03
N LYS A 362 -4.71 -24.94 11.77
CA LYS A 362 -3.99 -23.68 11.57
C LYS A 362 -4.07 -23.13 10.14
N GLU A 363 -4.59 -23.89 9.18
CA GLU A 363 -4.58 -23.50 7.78
C GLU A 363 -5.79 -22.65 7.41
N ILE A 364 -5.56 -21.65 6.55
CA ILE A 364 -6.60 -20.86 5.88
C ILE A 364 -6.69 -21.32 4.44
N TYR A 365 -7.90 -21.64 4.00
CA TYR A 365 -8.18 -21.90 2.61
C TYR A 365 -9.09 -20.83 2.04
N VAL A 366 -8.74 -20.33 0.85
CA VAL A 366 -9.57 -19.43 0.06
C VAL A 366 -9.94 -20.09 -1.27
N PHE A 367 -11.22 -20.03 -1.63
CA PHE A 367 -11.70 -20.57 -2.89
C PHE A 367 -12.68 -19.62 -3.58
N TRP A 368 -12.60 -19.61 -4.91
CA TRP A 368 -13.63 -19.04 -5.76
C TRP A 368 -14.75 -20.07 -5.98
N LYS A 369 -15.92 -19.84 -5.37
CA LYS A 369 -17.13 -20.67 -5.52
C LYS A 369 -17.54 -20.73 -6.99
N ARG A 370 -18.04 -21.88 -7.40
CA ARG A 370 -18.64 -22.02 -8.73
C ARG A 370 -19.83 -21.09 -8.85
N ASP A 371 -19.94 -20.45 -10.01
CA ASP A 371 -21.06 -19.57 -10.32
C ASP A 371 -22.38 -20.31 -10.08
N SER A 372 -23.16 -19.79 -9.13
CA SER A 372 -24.49 -20.33 -8.87
C SER A 372 -25.46 -19.69 -9.85
N ASN A 373 -26.47 -20.44 -10.30
CA ASN A 373 -27.40 -20.01 -11.37
C ASN A 373 -27.93 -18.57 -11.20
N GLU A 374 -28.38 -17.91 -12.28
CA GLU A 374 -28.82 -16.51 -12.26
C GLU A 374 -29.85 -16.20 -11.15
N ASN A 375 -30.74 -17.15 -10.86
CA ASN A 375 -31.73 -17.04 -9.78
C ASN A 375 -31.10 -16.85 -8.39
N SER A 376 -29.95 -17.46 -8.11
CA SER A 376 -29.21 -17.28 -6.86
C SER A 376 -28.52 -15.90 -6.78
N THR A 377 -27.99 -15.42 -7.91
CA THR A 377 -27.35 -14.11 -8.03
C THR A 377 -28.36 -12.99 -7.77
N LEU A 378 -29.54 -13.06 -8.41
CA LEU A 378 -30.60 -12.07 -8.23
C LEU A 378 -31.15 -12.07 -6.79
N LYS A 379 -31.37 -13.25 -6.19
CA LYS A 379 -31.79 -13.36 -4.78
C LYS A 379 -30.81 -12.68 -3.84
N ARG A 380 -29.51 -12.84 -4.08
CA ARG A 380 -28.49 -12.21 -3.24
C ARG A 380 -28.40 -10.71 -3.46
N ALA A 381 -28.50 -10.24 -4.70
CA ALA A 381 -28.60 -8.81 -5.01
C ALA A 381 -29.82 -8.17 -4.32
N ASN A 382 -30.98 -8.86 -4.30
CA ASN A 382 -32.17 -8.42 -3.56
C ASN A 382 -31.92 -8.32 -2.05
N HIS A 383 -31.23 -9.31 -1.46
CA HIS A 383 -30.90 -9.29 -0.04
C HIS A 383 -29.96 -8.13 0.33
N ILE A 384 -28.88 -7.94 -0.43
CA ILE A 384 -27.94 -6.82 -0.24
C ILE A 384 -28.68 -5.49 -0.43
N SER A 385 -29.50 -5.37 -1.48
CA SER A 385 -30.32 -4.18 -1.74
C SER A 385 -31.22 -3.83 -0.56
N ALA A 386 -31.96 -4.80 -0.03
CA ALA A 386 -32.83 -4.59 1.12
C ALA A 386 -32.04 -4.16 2.37
N ARG A 387 -30.88 -4.77 2.63
CA ARG A 387 -30.02 -4.42 3.78
C ARG A 387 -29.48 -3.00 3.67
N LEU A 388 -28.89 -2.64 2.53
CA LEU A 388 -28.30 -1.32 2.31
C LEU A 388 -29.35 -0.21 2.19
N SER A 389 -30.49 -0.50 1.57
CA SER A 389 -31.58 0.49 1.41
C SER A 389 -32.21 0.89 2.75
N ARG A 390 -32.25 -0.02 3.73
CA ARG A 390 -32.70 0.31 5.10
C ARG A 390 -31.78 1.32 5.79
N LYS A 391 -30.49 1.32 5.44
CA LYS A 391 -29.47 2.16 6.07
C LYS A 391 -29.27 3.50 5.37
N HIS A 392 -29.24 3.49 4.04
CA HIS A 392 -28.90 4.67 3.22
C HIS A 392 -30.08 5.26 2.43
N GLY A 393 -31.26 4.64 2.52
CA GLY A 393 -32.40 4.95 1.65
C GLY A 393 -32.36 4.17 0.33
N GLN A 394 -33.47 4.18 -0.40
CA GLN A 394 -33.65 3.35 -1.61
C GLN A 394 -32.85 3.84 -2.83
N ALA A 395 -32.53 5.15 -2.88
CA ALA A 395 -31.95 5.78 -4.06
C ALA A 395 -30.54 5.23 -4.36
N GLY A 396 -30.40 4.52 -5.48
CA GLY A 396 -29.10 4.03 -5.96
C GLY A 396 -28.58 2.79 -5.23
N PHE A 397 -29.45 2.04 -4.54
CA PHE A 397 -29.15 0.75 -3.89
C PHE A 397 -30.05 -0.39 -4.41
N SER A 398 -30.60 -0.24 -5.62
CA SER A 398 -31.45 -1.27 -6.23
C SER A 398 -30.65 -2.55 -6.56
N PRO A 399 -31.32 -3.72 -6.67
CA PRO A 399 -30.67 -4.96 -7.09
C PRO A 399 -29.94 -4.81 -8.42
N ASP A 400 -30.55 -4.08 -9.37
CA ASP A 400 -29.94 -3.80 -10.67
C ASP A 400 -28.64 -2.99 -10.55
N THR A 401 -28.59 -2.01 -9.64
CA THR A 401 -27.39 -1.21 -9.40
C THR A 401 -26.26 -2.09 -8.84
N ILE A 402 -26.59 -3.00 -7.92
CA ILE A 402 -25.62 -3.95 -7.34
C ILE A 402 -25.10 -4.91 -8.42
N MET A 403 -25.99 -5.42 -9.29
CA MET A 403 -25.60 -6.29 -10.40
C MET A 403 -24.73 -5.56 -11.44
N GLN A 404 -25.02 -4.28 -11.72
CA GLN A 404 -24.15 -3.45 -12.56
C GLN A 404 -22.77 -3.24 -11.92
N GLY A 405 -22.73 -2.97 -10.61
CA GLY A 405 -21.49 -2.92 -9.83
C GLY A 405 -20.67 -4.21 -9.93
N MET A 406 -21.33 -5.36 -9.77
CA MET A 406 -20.70 -6.68 -9.92
C MET A 406 -20.09 -6.87 -11.31
N LYS A 407 -20.78 -6.42 -12.37
CA LYS A 407 -20.23 -6.46 -13.75
C LYS A 407 -18.99 -5.58 -13.89
N LEU A 408 -18.97 -4.38 -13.30
CA LEU A 408 -17.80 -3.50 -13.32
C LEU A 408 -16.60 -4.15 -12.64
N VAL A 409 -16.81 -4.75 -11.46
CA VAL A 409 -15.77 -5.46 -10.72
C VAL A 409 -15.27 -6.67 -11.51
N ASN A 410 -16.17 -7.52 -12.03
CA ASN A 410 -15.77 -8.69 -12.82
C ASN A 410 -14.98 -8.33 -14.09
N ASN A 411 -15.35 -7.23 -14.76
CA ASN A 411 -14.59 -6.74 -15.91
C ASN A 411 -13.19 -6.29 -15.50
N ALA A 412 -13.05 -5.59 -14.37
CA ALA A 412 -11.75 -5.17 -13.87
C ALA A 412 -10.89 -6.34 -13.39
N ILE A 413 -11.49 -7.35 -12.75
CA ILE A 413 -10.83 -8.62 -12.41
C ILE A 413 -10.32 -9.30 -13.69
N GLN A 414 -11.12 -9.31 -14.76
CA GLN A 414 -10.72 -9.94 -16.01
C GLN A 414 -9.48 -9.28 -16.64
N VAL A 415 -9.32 -7.96 -16.50
CA VAL A 415 -8.11 -7.26 -16.95
C VAL A 415 -6.88 -7.80 -16.22
N HIS A 416 -6.92 -7.91 -14.88
CA HIS A 416 -5.82 -8.48 -14.12
C HIS A 416 -5.59 -9.96 -14.44
N LEU A 417 -6.65 -10.75 -14.67
CA LEU A 417 -6.49 -12.14 -15.09
C LEU A 417 -5.82 -12.25 -16.46
N ASP A 418 -6.16 -11.39 -17.41
CA ASP A 418 -5.51 -11.39 -18.72
C ASP A 418 -4.01 -11.09 -18.59
N ASP A 419 -3.63 -10.15 -17.71
CA ASP A 419 -2.24 -9.86 -17.38
C ASP A 419 -1.52 -11.03 -16.69
N LEU A 420 -2.11 -11.61 -15.64
CA LEU A 420 -1.53 -12.75 -14.90
C LEU A 420 -1.40 -14.01 -15.77
N GLN A 421 -2.26 -14.17 -16.77
CA GLN A 421 -2.27 -15.32 -17.67
C GLN A 421 -1.42 -15.09 -18.92
N PHE A 422 -0.96 -13.87 -19.18
CA PHE A 422 -0.19 -13.52 -20.37
C PHE A 422 1.07 -14.38 -20.45
N GLU A 423 1.31 -15.02 -21.60
CA GLU A 423 2.43 -15.95 -21.82
C GLU A 423 2.51 -17.16 -20.86
N ARG A 424 1.49 -17.39 -20.03
CA ARG A 424 1.35 -18.56 -19.15
C ARG A 424 0.40 -19.61 -19.75
N VAL A 425 0.67 -20.88 -19.48
CA VAL A 425 -0.20 -21.99 -19.88
C VAL A 425 -1.35 -22.15 -18.90
N GLN A 426 -2.57 -22.04 -19.41
CA GLN A 426 -3.79 -22.24 -18.65
C GLN A 426 -4.18 -23.71 -18.67
N PHE A 427 -3.86 -24.41 -17.58
CA PHE A 427 -4.20 -25.82 -17.39
C PHE A 427 -5.69 -26.00 -17.07
N ASP A 428 -6.24 -27.17 -17.40
CA ASP A 428 -7.62 -27.57 -17.09
C ASP A 428 -8.74 -26.68 -17.69
N ILE A 429 -8.41 -25.86 -18.69
CA ILE A 429 -9.40 -25.06 -19.43
C ILE A 429 -10.31 -25.98 -20.26
N ARG A 430 -11.61 -25.91 -19.98
CA ARG A 430 -12.64 -26.57 -20.80
C ARG A 430 -12.99 -25.70 -22.00
N LEU A 431 -12.46 -26.06 -23.16
CA LEU A 431 -12.80 -25.43 -24.43
C LEU A 431 -14.06 -26.06 -25.04
N ASN A 432 -15.03 -25.24 -25.44
CA ASN A 432 -16.16 -25.72 -26.24
C ASN A 432 -15.73 -26.03 -27.69
N ALA A 433 -16.61 -26.67 -28.47
CA ALA A 433 -16.28 -27.11 -29.83
C ALA A 433 -15.88 -25.94 -30.75
N LEU A 434 -16.56 -24.80 -30.64
CA LEU A 434 -16.28 -23.61 -31.45
C LEU A 434 -14.92 -22.99 -31.10
N GLN A 435 -14.59 -22.92 -29.81
CA GLN A 435 -13.31 -22.43 -29.31
C GLN A 435 -12.16 -23.33 -29.78
N ARG A 436 -12.32 -24.66 -29.66
CA ARG A 436 -11.34 -25.64 -30.17
C ARG A 436 -11.14 -25.51 -31.67
N ALA A 437 -12.22 -25.45 -32.45
CA ALA A 437 -12.15 -25.31 -33.89
C ALA A 437 -11.42 -24.01 -34.31
N LYS A 438 -11.60 -22.92 -33.55
CA LYS A 438 -10.87 -21.67 -33.78
C LYS A 438 -9.38 -21.80 -33.43
N LEU A 439 -9.06 -22.33 -32.25
CA LEU A 439 -7.68 -22.52 -31.77
C LEU A 439 -6.88 -23.51 -32.63
N ASN A 440 -7.53 -24.52 -33.20
CA ASN A 440 -6.87 -25.48 -34.08
C ASN A 440 -6.41 -24.86 -35.41
N LYS A 441 -6.96 -23.70 -35.80
CA LYS A 441 -6.49 -22.92 -36.95
C LYS A 441 -5.28 -22.04 -36.63
N GLU A 442 -5.05 -21.75 -35.34
CA GLU A 442 -3.89 -20.96 -34.91
C GLU A 442 -2.61 -21.80 -34.97
N PRO A 443 -1.44 -21.20 -35.26
CA PRO A 443 -0.18 -21.93 -35.26
C PRO A 443 0.12 -22.50 -33.87
N SER A 444 0.81 -23.64 -33.84
CA SER A 444 1.28 -24.23 -32.58
C SER A 444 2.44 -23.41 -32.03
N VAL A 445 2.45 -23.21 -30.72
CA VAL A 445 3.54 -22.55 -30.01
C VAL A 445 4.58 -23.60 -29.63
N ASN A 446 5.87 -23.31 -29.87
CA ASN A 446 6.96 -24.17 -29.43
C ASN A 446 6.98 -24.23 -27.89
N ILE A 447 7.08 -25.44 -27.33
CA ILE A 447 7.08 -25.68 -25.90
C ILE A 447 8.25 -24.97 -25.19
N GLU A 448 9.38 -24.81 -25.88
CA GLU A 448 10.56 -24.09 -25.39
C GLU A 448 10.32 -22.59 -25.19
N ARG A 449 9.25 -22.03 -25.80
CA ARG A 449 8.86 -20.63 -25.62
C ARG A 449 7.92 -20.41 -24.44
N LEU A 450 7.49 -21.47 -23.74
CA LEU A 450 6.64 -21.34 -22.57
C LEU A 450 7.47 -20.92 -21.35
N HIS A 451 6.77 -20.38 -20.35
CA HIS A 451 7.36 -20.14 -19.04
C HIS A 451 7.97 -21.43 -18.47
N PRO A 452 9.18 -21.40 -17.86
CA PRO A 452 9.85 -22.60 -17.33
C PRO A 452 8.93 -23.49 -16.48
N ASP A 453 8.17 -22.90 -15.56
CA ASP A 453 7.25 -23.60 -14.66
C ASP A 453 6.13 -24.37 -15.39
N ASP A 454 5.78 -23.93 -16.59
CA ASP A 454 4.67 -24.50 -17.35
C ASP A 454 5.13 -25.63 -18.29
N ARG A 455 6.42 -25.68 -18.65
CA ARG A 455 6.97 -26.58 -19.69
C ARG A 455 6.75 -28.05 -19.35
N ASP A 456 7.24 -28.48 -18.19
CA ASP A 456 7.19 -29.88 -17.76
C ASP A 456 5.76 -30.41 -17.70
N LYS A 457 4.84 -29.59 -17.18
CA LYS A 457 3.44 -29.95 -17.07
C LYS A 457 2.77 -30.00 -18.44
N ALA A 458 3.07 -29.05 -19.33
CA ALA A 458 2.57 -29.05 -20.70
C ALA A 458 3.06 -30.27 -21.50
N GLU A 459 4.34 -30.62 -21.41
CA GLU A 459 4.93 -31.79 -22.08
C GLU A 459 4.26 -33.09 -21.63
N LYS A 460 4.06 -33.25 -20.32
CA LYS A 460 3.38 -34.42 -19.75
C LYS A 460 1.95 -34.57 -20.29
N ILE A 461 1.20 -33.47 -20.37
CA ILE A 461 -0.18 -33.48 -20.87
C ILE A 461 -0.21 -33.78 -22.37
N ILE A 462 0.60 -33.10 -23.18
CA ILE A 462 0.69 -33.33 -24.63
C ILE A 462 1.08 -34.77 -24.93
N SER A 463 2.12 -35.27 -24.27
CA SER A 463 2.57 -36.66 -24.41
C SER A 463 1.47 -37.66 -24.06
N ARG A 464 0.68 -37.38 -23.01
CA ARG A 464 -0.46 -38.23 -22.62
C ARG A 464 -1.52 -38.25 -23.72
N HIS A 465 -1.90 -37.11 -24.30
CA HIS A 465 -2.89 -37.06 -25.38
C HIS A 465 -2.41 -37.74 -26.66
N ASN A 466 -1.15 -37.51 -27.05
CA ASN A 466 -0.55 -38.13 -28.23
C ASN A 466 -0.50 -39.66 -28.12
N LYS A 467 -0.20 -40.21 -26.93
CA LYS A 467 -0.28 -41.66 -26.65
C LYS A 467 -1.69 -42.25 -26.86
N HIS A 468 -2.73 -41.44 -26.77
CA HIS A 468 -4.12 -41.85 -27.02
C HIS A 468 -4.60 -41.50 -28.44
N GLY A 469 -3.68 -41.22 -29.37
CA GLY A 469 -3.99 -40.90 -30.77
C GLY A 469 -4.64 -39.52 -30.97
N ARG A 470 -4.61 -38.65 -29.96
CA ARG A 470 -5.14 -37.28 -30.04
C ARG A 470 -3.97 -36.32 -30.22
N TYR A 471 -3.87 -35.67 -31.38
CA TYR A 471 -2.79 -34.74 -31.66
C TYR A 471 -2.96 -33.46 -30.83
N ALA A 472 -2.23 -33.39 -29.71
CA ALA A 472 -2.26 -32.26 -28.81
C ALA A 472 -1.12 -31.28 -29.11
N ALA A 473 -1.43 -29.99 -29.06
CA ALA A 473 -0.44 -28.92 -29.20
C ALA A 473 -0.82 -27.71 -28.35
N VAL A 474 0.18 -26.89 -28.04
CA VAL A 474 -0.03 -25.60 -27.37
C VAL A 474 -0.49 -24.56 -28.39
N LYS A 475 -1.57 -23.86 -28.07
CA LYS A 475 -2.20 -22.83 -28.90
C LYS A 475 -2.30 -21.53 -28.12
N GLN A 476 -2.06 -20.42 -28.81
CA GLN A 476 -2.18 -19.08 -28.23
C GLN A 476 -3.63 -18.59 -28.27
N ARG A 477 -4.08 -18.03 -27.15
CA ARG A 477 -5.37 -17.35 -27.04
C ARG A 477 -5.23 -15.87 -27.39
N ARG A 478 -6.37 -15.24 -27.64
CA ARG A 478 -6.43 -13.81 -28.01
C ARG A 478 -5.89 -12.86 -26.94
N ASN A 479 -5.92 -13.27 -25.67
CA ASN A 479 -5.37 -12.51 -24.55
C ASN A 479 -3.86 -12.79 -24.32
N GLY A 480 -3.19 -13.49 -25.24
CA GLY A 480 -1.76 -13.80 -25.12
C GLY A 480 -1.43 -15.05 -24.29
N SER A 481 -2.37 -15.56 -23.49
CA SER A 481 -2.20 -16.81 -22.75
C SER A 481 -2.15 -18.05 -23.65
N PHE A 482 -1.65 -19.17 -23.12
CA PHE A 482 -1.56 -20.44 -23.85
C PHE A 482 -2.54 -21.48 -23.32
N VAL A 483 -2.99 -22.39 -24.19
CA VAL A 483 -3.80 -23.57 -23.82
C VAL A 483 -3.40 -24.78 -24.64
N ILE A 484 -3.63 -25.98 -24.11
CA ILE A 484 -3.42 -27.23 -24.83
C ILE A 484 -4.74 -27.62 -25.52
N SER A 485 -4.71 -27.77 -26.84
CA SER A 485 -5.85 -28.18 -27.68
C SER A 485 -5.53 -29.47 -28.43
N TRP A 486 -6.53 -30.35 -28.59
CA TRP A 486 -6.43 -31.64 -29.28
C TRP A 486 -7.74 -32.05 -29.96
#